data_AF-A0A5C8LG82-F1
#
_entry.id   AF-A0A5C8LG82-F1
#
_cell.length_a   1.000
_cell.length_b   1.000
_cell.length_c   1.000
_cell.angle_alpha   90.00
_cell.angle_beta   90.00
_cell.angle_gamma   90.00
#
_symmetry.space_group_name_H-M   'P 1'
#
loop_
_entity.id
_entity.type
_entity.pdbx_description
1 polymer ?
#
loop_
_entity_poly.entity_id
_entity_poly.type
_entity_poly.pdbx_seq_one_letter_code
_entity_poly.pdbx_strand_id
1 'polypeptide(L)'
;MPALQDNDGDGQPDAEVDFAYQVIVDKSFKDNPCLMNVYTAMGKAPTFDNYLKNFDSEMSVANLKFGADPNFAQNPDYVDYTNAMAITNPPLTSNMINIDFNTDPSTSGNILNKPDVFKAVSLIHEVLHAEMYRKMLDAVRAAEISGNNLN
;
A
#
# COMPACT_ATOMS: atom_id res chain seq x y z
N MET A 1 -30.53 19.94 10.69
CA MET A 1 -31.25 19.26 9.59
C MET A 1 -31.54 17.84 10.07
N PRO A 2 -32.79 17.36 10.10
CA PRO A 2 -33.08 16.00 10.53
C PRO A 2 -32.74 15.00 9.42
N ALA A 3 -32.17 13.85 9.79
CA ALA A 3 -31.94 12.73 8.89
C ALA A 3 -33.27 12.10 8.46
N LEU A 4 -33.35 11.66 7.21
CA LEU A 4 -34.47 10.87 6.70
C LEU A 4 -34.39 9.46 7.31
N GLN A 5 -35.45 9.03 7.98
CA GLN A 5 -35.65 7.66 8.44
C GLN A 5 -36.40 6.89 7.35
N ASP A 6 -35.84 5.80 6.85
CA ASP A 6 -36.62 4.71 6.27
C ASP A 6 -37.21 3.84 7.40
N ASN A 7 -38.40 3.29 7.14
CA ASN A 7 -39.21 2.55 8.10
C ASN A 7 -39.39 1.11 7.59
N ASP A 8 -38.37 0.28 7.74
CA ASP A 8 -38.46 -1.18 7.59
C ASP A 8 -38.59 -1.91 8.95
N GLY A 9 -38.39 -1.18 10.05
CA GLY A 9 -38.92 -1.53 11.37
C GLY A 9 -38.02 -2.42 12.23
N ASP A 10 -36.74 -2.55 11.93
CA ASP A 10 -35.79 -3.23 12.81
C ASP A 10 -34.97 -2.28 13.71
N GLY A 11 -35.07 -0.97 13.47
CA GLY A 11 -34.48 0.06 14.32
C GLY A 11 -32.95 0.03 14.35
N GLN A 12 -32.32 -0.62 13.37
CA GLN A 12 -30.88 -0.65 13.22
C GLN A 12 -30.52 0.23 12.01
N PRO A 13 -29.55 1.15 12.11
CA PRO A 13 -29.01 1.74 10.91
C PRO A 13 -28.42 0.60 10.07
N ASP A 14 -28.84 0.48 8.82
CA ASP A 14 -28.18 -0.32 7.79
C ASP A 14 -26.75 0.20 7.59
N ALA A 15 -25.87 -0.12 8.52
CA ALA A 15 -24.47 0.25 8.50
C ALA A 15 -23.67 -0.84 7.78
N GLU A 16 -23.96 -1.05 6.50
CA GLU A 16 -23.16 -1.90 5.63
C GLU A 16 -22.48 -1.03 4.56
N VAL A 17 -21.36 -0.39 4.95
CA VAL A 17 -20.39 0.16 3.99
C VAL A 17 -18.96 -0.08 4.52
N ASP A 18 -18.43 -1.29 4.34
CA ASP A 18 -16.99 -1.56 4.41
C ASP A 18 -16.44 -1.68 2.99
N PHE A 19 -16.02 -0.55 2.40
CA PHE A 19 -15.22 -0.61 1.18
C PHE A 19 -13.77 -0.91 1.57
N ALA A 20 -13.49 -2.22 1.70
CA ALA A 20 -12.34 -2.88 2.29
C ALA A 20 -10.97 -2.70 1.58
N TYR A 21 -10.67 -1.48 1.10
CA TYR A 21 -9.39 -1.14 0.50
C TYR A 21 -8.86 0.18 1.02
N GLN A 22 -7.68 0.13 1.61
CA GLN A 22 -7.05 1.25 2.30
C GLN A 22 -5.55 1.28 2.09
N VAL A 23 -5.01 2.49 2.25
CA VAL A 23 -3.58 2.70 2.45
C VAL A 23 -3.27 2.54 3.94
N ILE A 24 -2.57 1.48 4.30
CA ILE A 24 -2.19 1.13 5.67
C ILE A 24 -0.75 1.59 5.90
N VAL A 25 -0.55 2.43 6.93
CA VAL A 25 0.79 2.75 7.43
C VAL A 25 1.04 1.90 8.67
N ASP A 26 1.84 0.85 8.51
CA ASP A 26 2.16 -0.09 9.59
C ASP A 26 2.88 0.61 10.74
N LYS A 27 2.75 0.06 11.96
CA LYS A 27 3.41 0.59 13.14
C LYS A 27 4.92 0.74 12.97
N SER A 28 5.59 -0.23 12.33
CA SER A 28 7.02 -0.18 12.04
C SER A 28 7.44 1.05 11.24
N PHE A 29 6.58 1.48 10.30
CA PHE A 29 6.79 2.67 9.50
C PHE A 29 6.38 3.94 10.24
N LYS A 30 5.19 3.94 10.86
CA LYS A 30 4.62 5.09 11.55
C LYS A 30 5.46 5.54 12.75
N ASP A 31 6.02 4.58 13.49
CA ASP A 31 6.87 4.84 14.64
C ASP A 31 8.31 5.18 14.24
N ASN A 32 8.62 5.25 12.94
CA ASN A 32 9.91 5.71 12.41
C ASN A 32 9.79 7.17 11.94
N PRO A 33 10.25 8.17 12.73
CA PRO A 33 10.08 9.58 12.36
C PRO A 33 10.81 9.95 11.07
N CYS A 34 11.90 9.27 10.74
CA CYS A 34 12.68 9.55 9.54
C CYS A 34 11.87 9.25 8.27
N LEU A 35 11.17 8.11 8.25
CA LEU A 35 10.29 7.73 7.15
C LEU A 35 8.98 8.51 7.18
N MET A 36 8.35 8.63 8.35
CA MET A 36 7.04 9.27 8.50
C MET A 36 7.07 10.76 8.14
N ASN A 37 8.17 11.46 8.45
CA ASN A 37 8.33 12.87 8.08
C ASN A 37 8.41 13.05 6.56
N VAL A 38 9.16 12.20 5.87
CA VAL A 38 9.26 12.25 4.40
C VAL A 38 7.93 11.87 3.76
N TYR A 39 7.28 10.81 4.24
CA TYR A 39 5.94 10.42 3.79
C TYR A 39 4.93 11.57 3.93
N THR A 40 4.90 12.22 5.09
CA THR A 40 3.99 13.34 5.36
C THR A 40 4.31 14.57 4.48
N ALA A 41 5.59 14.84 4.23
CA ALA A 41 5.99 15.91 3.32
C ALA A 41 5.57 15.61 1.87
N MET A 42 5.77 14.36 1.44
CA MET A 42 5.38 13.86 0.11
C MET A 42 3.87 13.85 -0.09
N GLY A 43 3.07 13.55 0.94
CA GLY A 43 1.61 13.60 0.90
C GLY A 43 1.04 14.98 0.55
N LYS A 44 1.83 16.06 0.66
CA LYS A 44 1.43 17.40 0.22
C LYS A 44 1.58 17.61 -1.28
N ALA A 45 2.30 16.72 -1.96
CA ALA A 45 2.48 16.77 -3.41
C ALA A 45 1.26 16.13 -4.11
N PRO A 46 0.49 16.87 -4.93
CA PRO A 46 -0.75 16.35 -5.52
C PRO A 46 -0.56 15.08 -6.34
N THR A 47 0.57 14.97 -7.04
CA THR A 47 0.87 13.78 -7.85
C THR A 47 1.02 12.52 -7.00
N PHE A 48 1.74 12.61 -5.88
CA PHE A 48 1.94 11.46 -4.99
C PHE A 48 0.63 11.05 -4.31
N ASP A 49 -0.13 12.04 -3.81
CA ASP A 49 -1.47 11.85 -3.25
C ASP A 49 -2.43 11.17 -4.25
N ASN A 50 -2.40 11.57 -5.53
CA ASN A 50 -3.21 10.93 -6.56
C ASN A 50 -2.88 9.46 -6.80
N TYR A 51 -1.61 9.06 -6.70
CA TYR A 51 -1.25 7.63 -6.78
C TYR A 51 -1.77 6.85 -5.58
N LEU A 52 -1.72 7.41 -4.37
CA LEU A 52 -2.25 6.76 -3.17
C LEU A 52 -3.77 6.57 -3.23
N LYS A 53 -4.50 7.54 -3.80
CA LYS A 53 -5.97 7.44 -3.99
C LYS A 53 -6.40 6.27 -4.85
N ASN A 54 -5.54 5.73 -5.71
CA ASN A 54 -5.86 4.52 -6.48
C ASN A 54 -6.07 3.28 -5.59
N PHE A 55 -5.55 3.31 -4.36
CA PHE A 55 -5.68 2.25 -3.36
C PHE A 55 -6.76 2.56 -2.31
N ASP A 56 -7.21 3.81 -2.21
CA ASP A 56 -8.13 4.34 -1.19
C ASP A 56 -9.45 4.79 -1.83
N SER A 57 -9.97 3.98 -2.77
CA SER A 57 -11.23 4.25 -3.46
C SER A 57 -12.08 2.99 -3.53
N GLU A 58 -13.39 3.18 -3.66
CA GLU A 58 -14.38 2.09 -3.77
C GLU A 58 -14.11 1.15 -4.96
N MET A 59 -13.34 1.62 -5.95
CA MET A 59 -12.94 0.86 -7.14
C MET A 59 -11.55 0.21 -7.00
N SER A 60 -10.93 0.29 -5.83
CA SER A 60 -9.65 -0.39 -5.60
C SER A 60 -9.81 -1.90 -5.62
N VAL A 61 -8.79 -2.59 -6.13
CA VAL A 61 -8.72 -4.06 -6.15
C VAL A 61 -7.71 -4.60 -5.14
N ALA A 62 -6.94 -3.73 -4.50
CA ALA A 62 -5.87 -4.08 -3.57
C ALA A 62 -5.70 -3.04 -2.44
N ASN A 63 -5.38 -3.54 -1.24
CA ASN A 63 -4.85 -2.76 -0.13
C ASN A 63 -3.36 -2.48 -0.36
N LEU A 64 -2.88 -1.34 0.13
CA LEU A 64 -1.46 -0.99 0.12
C LEU A 64 -0.96 -0.84 1.55
N LYS A 65 0.06 -1.58 1.95
CA LYS A 65 0.69 -1.44 3.26
C LYS A 65 2.11 -0.90 3.15
N PHE A 66 2.42 0.17 3.86
CA PHE A 66 3.78 0.65 4.08
C PHE A 66 4.33 0.07 5.40
N GLY A 67 5.46 -0.61 5.33
CA GLY A 67 6.19 -1.18 6.47
C GLY A 67 7.67 -0.81 6.47
N ALA A 68 8.34 -1.08 7.58
CA ALA A 68 9.79 -0.96 7.70
C ALA A 68 10.37 -2.22 8.34
N ASP A 69 11.41 -2.78 7.77
CA ASP A 69 12.03 -4.03 8.24
C ASP A 69 13.47 -3.76 8.72
N PRO A 70 13.75 -3.94 10.03
CA PRO A 70 15.10 -3.79 10.58
C PRO A 70 15.97 -5.04 10.40
N ASN A 71 15.42 -6.16 9.92
CA ASN A 71 16.12 -7.41 9.63
C ASN A 71 16.00 -7.77 8.14
N PHE A 72 16.02 -6.74 7.28
CA PHE A 72 15.77 -6.82 5.84
C PHE A 72 16.65 -7.86 5.14
N ALA A 73 17.94 -7.96 5.49
CA ALA A 73 18.84 -8.92 4.85
C ALA A 73 18.61 -10.38 5.28
N GLN A 74 17.94 -10.61 6.41
CA GLN A 74 17.62 -11.95 6.91
C GLN A 74 16.23 -12.41 6.50
N ASN A 75 15.44 -11.54 5.87
CA ASN A 75 14.13 -11.89 5.37
C ASN A 75 14.25 -12.80 4.13
N PRO A 76 13.71 -14.04 4.17
CA PRO A 76 13.85 -15.00 3.08
C PRO A 76 13.18 -14.52 1.78
N ASP A 77 12.20 -13.63 1.87
CA ASP A 77 11.50 -13.08 0.71
C ASP A 77 12.37 -12.05 -0.04
N TYR A 78 13.44 -11.53 0.58
CA TYR A 78 14.28 -10.43 0.05
C TYR A 78 15.72 -10.84 -0.26
N VAL A 79 16.01 -12.14 -0.35
CA VAL A 79 17.37 -12.68 -0.51
C VAL A 79 18.15 -12.10 -1.70
N ASP A 80 17.47 -11.80 -2.80
CA ASP A 80 18.09 -11.21 -4.00
C ASP A 80 18.21 -9.68 -3.95
N TYR A 81 17.61 -9.06 -2.94
CA TYR A 81 17.44 -7.61 -2.82
C TYR A 81 17.96 -7.05 -1.49
N THR A 82 18.83 -7.78 -0.79
CA THR A 82 19.34 -7.43 0.56
C THR A 82 19.93 -6.02 0.70
N ASN A 83 20.35 -5.38 -0.40
CA ASN A 83 20.88 -4.01 -0.41
C ASN A 83 19.93 -2.97 -1.05
N ALA A 84 18.70 -3.32 -1.38
CA ALA A 84 17.69 -2.36 -1.84
C ALA A 84 17.27 -1.42 -0.70
N MET A 85 16.80 -0.21 -1.04
CA MET A 85 16.28 0.75 -0.05
C MET A 85 14.87 0.40 0.41
N ALA A 86 14.11 -0.28 -0.44
CA ALA A 86 12.80 -0.81 -0.19
C ALA A 86 12.49 -1.89 -1.23
N ILE A 87 11.42 -2.64 -1.01
CA ILE A 87 10.86 -3.59 -1.96
C ILE A 87 9.34 -3.51 -1.94
N THR A 88 8.73 -3.74 -3.10
CA THR A 88 7.29 -3.91 -3.23
C THR A 88 6.98 -5.38 -3.52
N ASN A 89 6.21 -6.00 -2.64
CA ASN A 89 5.80 -7.40 -2.74
C ASN A 89 4.41 -7.50 -3.40
N PRO A 90 4.27 -8.28 -4.48
CA PRO A 90 2.99 -8.45 -5.16
C PRO A 90 1.94 -9.17 -4.30
N PRO A 91 0.64 -8.98 -4.59
CA PRO A 91 -0.46 -9.58 -3.84
C PRO A 91 -0.66 -11.05 -4.26
N LEU A 92 0.21 -11.96 -3.79
CA LEU A 92 0.23 -13.36 -4.25
C LEU A 92 -0.89 -14.25 -3.67
N THR A 93 -1.26 -14.02 -2.41
CA THR A 93 -2.22 -14.87 -1.67
C THR A 93 -3.34 -14.08 -1.00
N SER A 94 -3.33 -12.75 -1.16
CA SER A 94 -4.32 -11.82 -0.61
C SER A 94 -4.41 -10.60 -1.51
N ASN A 95 -5.34 -9.68 -1.23
CA ASN A 95 -5.40 -8.39 -1.93
C ASN A 95 -4.42 -7.36 -1.35
N MET A 96 -3.40 -7.76 -0.58
CA MET A 96 -2.44 -6.86 0.04
C MET A 96 -1.17 -6.73 -0.79
N ILE A 97 -0.85 -5.51 -1.19
CA ILE A 97 0.47 -5.14 -1.69
C ILE A 97 1.27 -4.58 -0.52
N ASN A 98 2.44 -5.15 -0.24
CA ASN A 98 3.30 -4.69 0.85
C ASN A 98 4.51 -3.95 0.28
N ILE A 99 4.75 -2.74 0.76
CA ILE A 99 5.99 -2.01 0.54
C ILE A 99 6.77 -2.06 1.85
N ASP A 100 7.94 -2.68 1.82
CA ASP A 100 8.79 -2.84 3.00
C ASP A 100 10.09 -2.05 2.81
N PHE A 101 10.30 -1.06 3.67
CA PHE A 101 11.49 -0.20 3.66
C PHE A 101 12.63 -0.83 4.44
N ASN A 102 13.82 -0.87 3.84
CA ASN A 102 15.01 -1.42 4.45
C ASN A 102 15.54 -0.49 5.54
N THR A 103 15.38 -0.89 6.79
CA THR A 103 15.94 -0.19 7.96
C THR A 103 17.05 -0.99 8.66
N ASP A 104 17.51 -2.07 8.02
CA ASP A 104 18.53 -2.96 8.54
C ASP A 104 19.91 -2.27 8.55
N PRO A 105 20.52 -2.02 9.74
CA PRO A 105 21.81 -1.35 9.86
C PRO A 105 22.98 -2.11 9.26
N SER A 106 22.84 -3.41 8.98
CA SER A 106 23.89 -4.24 8.38
C SER A 106 23.99 -4.09 6.86
N THR A 107 23.00 -3.46 6.22
CA THR A 107 22.93 -3.37 4.77
C THR A 107 23.38 -2.01 4.25
N SER A 108 23.92 -1.99 3.03
CA SER A 108 24.20 -0.72 2.34
C SER A 108 22.92 0.00 1.88
N GLY A 109 21.82 -0.75 1.82
CA GLY A 109 20.48 -0.30 1.45
C GLY A 109 19.75 0.48 2.53
N ASN A 110 20.21 0.44 3.80
CA ASN A 110 19.53 1.10 4.92
C ASN A 110 19.10 2.52 4.58
N ILE A 111 17.78 2.72 4.49
CA ILE A 111 17.19 3.95 4.02
C ILE A 111 17.34 5.09 5.03
N LEU A 112 17.49 4.79 6.32
CA LEU A 112 17.63 5.79 7.39
C LEU A 112 18.93 6.58 7.26
N ASN A 113 19.95 5.98 6.64
CA ASN A 113 21.25 6.60 6.40
C ASN A 113 21.31 7.40 5.08
N LYS A 114 20.20 7.46 4.33
CA LYS A 114 20.15 8.16 3.03
C LYS A 114 19.63 9.59 3.20
N PRO A 115 20.02 10.55 2.34
CA PRO A 115 19.39 11.86 2.32
C PRO A 115 17.89 11.79 2.00
N ASP A 116 17.11 12.76 2.48
CA ASP A 116 15.64 12.73 2.34
C ASP A 116 15.15 12.66 0.90
N VAL A 117 15.89 13.24 -0.06
CA VAL A 117 15.57 13.12 -1.49
C VAL A 117 15.60 11.67 -1.97
N PHE A 118 16.53 10.84 -1.48
CA PHE A 118 16.58 9.42 -1.82
C PHE A 118 15.44 8.65 -1.16
N LYS A 119 15.05 9.04 0.06
CA LYS A 119 13.88 8.45 0.74
C LYS A 119 12.59 8.74 -0.01
N ALA A 120 12.43 9.98 -0.47
CA ALA A 120 11.30 10.40 -1.30
C ALA A 120 11.27 9.66 -2.64
N VAL A 121 12.41 9.53 -3.32
CA VAL A 121 12.52 8.75 -4.56
C VAL A 121 12.15 7.28 -4.32
N SER A 122 12.62 6.68 -3.22
CA SER A 122 12.26 5.31 -2.85
C SER A 122 10.75 5.16 -2.63
N LEU A 123 10.13 6.08 -1.88
CA LEU A 123 8.67 6.10 -1.69
C LEU A 123 7.90 6.15 -3.00
N ILE A 124 8.28 7.05 -3.91
CA ILE A 124 7.64 7.15 -5.22
C ILE A 124 7.87 5.86 -6.03
N HIS A 125 9.09 5.32 -6.02
CA HIS A 125 9.44 4.12 -6.78
C HIS A 125 8.59 2.92 -6.36
N GLU A 126 8.45 2.70 -5.06
CA GLU A 126 7.66 1.58 -4.56
C GLU A 126 6.16 1.77 -4.80
N VAL A 127 5.64 3.00 -4.70
CA VAL A 127 4.24 3.27 -5.05
C VAL A 127 3.96 3.02 -6.54
N LEU A 128 4.94 3.28 -7.43
CA LEU A 128 4.82 2.93 -8.84
C LEU A 128 4.77 1.42 -9.07
N HIS A 129 5.61 0.63 -8.38
CA HIS A 129 5.53 -0.83 -8.41
C HIS A 129 4.18 -1.33 -7.89
N ALA A 130 3.68 -0.75 -6.80
CA ALA A 130 2.38 -1.09 -6.25
C ALA A 130 1.25 -0.81 -7.26
N GLU A 131 1.30 0.33 -7.96
CA GLU A 131 0.30 0.68 -8.97
C GLU A 131 0.33 -0.29 -10.15
N MET A 132 1.53 -0.75 -10.55
CA MET A 132 1.67 -1.79 -11.57
C MET A 132 1.01 -3.10 -11.11
N TYR A 133 1.26 -3.55 -9.88
CA TYR A 133 0.63 -4.76 -9.35
C TYR A 133 -0.88 -4.63 -9.21
N ARG A 134 -1.39 -3.48 -8.78
CA ARG A 134 -2.83 -3.20 -8.71
C ARG A 134 -3.49 -3.37 -10.08
N LYS A 135 -2.90 -2.78 -11.13
CA LYS A 135 -3.40 -2.91 -12.52
C LYS A 135 -3.31 -4.34 -13.06
N MET A 136 -2.25 -5.06 -12.73
CA MET A 136 -2.13 -6.48 -13.12
C MET A 136 -3.22 -7.33 -12.45
N LEU A 137 -3.51 -7.08 -11.17
CA LEU A 137 -4.58 -7.77 -10.44
C LEU A 137 -5.96 -7.47 -11.04
N ASP A 138 -6.22 -6.21 -11.38
CA ASP A 138 -7.45 -5.79 -12.06
C ASP A 138 -7.63 -6.52 -13.41
N ALA A 139 -6.55 -6.59 -14.21
CA ALA A 139 -6.56 -7.28 -15.50
C ALA A 139 -6.82 -8.78 -15.37
N VAL A 140 -6.22 -9.45 -14.36
CA VAL A 140 -6.47 -10.88 -14.10
C VAL A 140 -7.93 -11.12 -13.74
N ARG A 141 -8.51 -10.32 -12.83
CA ARG A 141 -9.92 -10.45 -12.45
C ARG A 141 -10.86 -10.23 -13.63
N ALA A 142 -10.58 -9.22 -14.45
CA ALA A 142 -11.36 -8.97 -15.66
C ALA A 142 -11.32 -10.17 -16.63
N ALA A 143 -10.15 -10.78 -16.79
CA ALA A 143 -9.98 -11.97 -17.63
C ALA A 143 -10.77 -13.17 -17.08
N GLU A 144 -10.70 -13.44 -15.77
CA GLU A 144 -11.45 -14.52 -15.11
C GLU A 144 -12.97 -14.36 -15.28
N ILE A 145 -13.49 -13.16 -15.08
CA ILE A 145 -14.93 -12.85 -15.28
C ILE A 145 -15.30 -13.08 -16.75
N SER A 146 -14.48 -12.63 -17.70
CA SER A 146 -14.77 -12.81 -19.13
C SER A 146 -14.75 -14.28 -19.57
N GLY A 147 -13.84 -15.09 -19.00
CA GLY A 147 -13.73 -16.51 -19.30
C GLY A 147 -14.89 -17.35 -18.73
N ASN A 148 -15.43 -16.95 -17.57
CA ASN A 148 -16.58 -17.62 -16.95
C ASN A 148 -17.90 -17.36 -17.68
N ASN A 149 -18.02 -16.30 -18.48
CA ASN A 149 -19.22 -15.98 -19.27
C ASN A 149 -19.30 -16.71 -20.63
N LEU A 150 -18.31 -17.56 -20.94
CA LEU A 150 -18.26 -18.33 -22.19
C LEU A 150 -18.60 -19.83 -22.01
N ASN A 151 -19.05 -20.23 -20.82
CA ASN A 151 -19.49 -21.60 -20.51
C ASN A 151 -20.99 -21.65 -20.21
#